data_AF-A0A6B3F5R1-F1
#
_entry.id   AF-A0A6B3F5R1-F1
#
_cell.length_a   1.000
_cell.length_b   1.000
_cell.length_c   1.000
_cell.angle_alpha   90.00
_cell.angle_beta   90.00
_cell.angle_gamma   90.00
#
_symmetry.space_group_name_H-M   'P 1'
#
loop_
_entity.id
_entity.type
_entity.pdbx_description
1 polymer ?
#
loop_
_entity_poly.entity_id
_entity_poly.type
_entity_poly.pdbx_seq_one_letter_code
_entity_poly.pdbx_strand_id
1 'polypeptide(L)'
;YAAGDTAAAEAGEGHLVMQSCQHAVPLGKFAGHNVAAGLLGVEQMPFAPASYVTCLDLGPAGAVLTAGWDRVVQLTGAEAKE
;
A
#
# COMPACT_ATOMS: atom_id res chain seq x y z
N TYR A 1 -13.02 5.79 -11.70
CA TYR A 1 -12.11 4.88 -10.97
C TYR A 1 -10.69 5.12 -11.43
N ALA A 2 -9.72 4.97 -10.53
CA ALA A 2 -8.28 5.04 -10.83
C ALA A 2 -7.55 4.05 -9.93
N ALA A 3 -6.42 3.51 -10.39
CA ALA A 3 -5.58 2.59 -9.63
C ALA A 3 -4.12 2.71 -10.05
N GLY A 4 -3.23 2.07 -9.29
CA GLY A 4 -1.79 2.13 -9.55
C GLY A 4 -1.23 3.53 -9.37
N ASP A 5 -0.18 3.83 -10.13
CA ASP A 5 0.62 5.06 -9.95
C ASP A 5 -0.13 6.35 -10.35
N THR A 6 -1.30 6.23 -10.97
CA THR A 6 -2.14 7.37 -11.36
C THR A 6 -3.20 7.75 -10.32
N ALA A 7 -3.32 6.99 -9.22
CA ALA A 7 -4.35 7.20 -8.22
C ALA A 7 -3.83 7.95 -6.98
N ALA A 8 -4.71 8.74 -6.36
CA ALA A 8 -4.45 9.51 -5.15
C ALA A 8 -5.60 9.31 -4.14
N ALA A 9 -5.78 8.07 -3.68
CA ALA A 9 -6.77 7.73 -2.65
C ALA A 9 -6.22 8.06 -1.25
N GLU A 10 -7.12 8.42 -0.31
CA GLU A 10 -6.78 8.55 1.11
C GLU A 10 -6.45 7.17 1.70
N ALA A 11 -5.32 7.07 2.37
CA ALA A 11 -4.78 5.85 2.97
C ALA A 11 -4.79 5.89 4.51
N GLY A 12 -5.57 6.81 5.08
CA GLY A 12 -5.70 7.04 6.52
C GLY A 12 -4.85 8.20 7.04
N GLU A 13 -5.28 8.80 8.15
CA GLU A 13 -4.54 9.85 8.87
C GLU A 13 -4.14 11.06 8.00
N GLY A 14 -4.93 11.36 6.96
CA GLY A 14 -4.65 12.45 6.01
C GLY A 14 -3.55 12.15 4.98
N HIS A 15 -3.01 10.93 4.96
CA HIS A 15 -2.04 10.50 3.97
C HIS A 15 -2.71 10.01 2.69
N LEU A 16 -2.11 10.33 1.55
CA LEU A 16 -2.46 9.72 0.27
C LEU A 16 -1.62 8.47 0.04
N VAL A 17 -2.15 7.54 -0.74
CA VAL A 17 -1.41 6.39 -1.24
C VAL A 17 -0.08 6.81 -1.88
N MET A 18 0.99 6.13 -1.51
CA MET A 18 2.29 6.20 -2.17
C MET A 18 2.28 5.36 -3.45
N GLN A 19 3.04 5.77 -4.46
CA GLN A 19 3.30 4.98 -5.67
C GLN A 19 4.15 3.76 -5.32
N SER A 20 3.48 2.66 -4.99
CA SER A 20 4.10 1.40 -4.61
C SER A 20 3.17 0.24 -4.96
N CYS A 21 3.73 -0.94 -5.23
CA CYS A 21 2.93 -2.15 -5.42
C CYS A 21 2.00 -2.42 -4.22
N GLN A 22 2.46 -2.12 -3.00
CA GLN A 22 1.69 -2.31 -1.78
C GLN A 22 0.38 -1.52 -1.76
N HIS A 23 0.34 -0.32 -2.35
CA HIS A 23 -0.92 0.42 -2.51
C HIS A 23 -1.60 0.14 -3.85
N ALA A 24 -0.84 -0.03 -4.93
CA ALA A 24 -1.36 -0.27 -6.27
C ALA A 24 -2.23 -1.54 -6.36
N VAL A 25 -1.81 -2.62 -5.69
CA VAL A 25 -2.55 -3.90 -5.68
C VAL A 25 -3.95 -3.77 -5.06
N PRO A 26 -4.11 -3.28 -3.80
CA PRO A 26 -5.43 -3.07 -3.24
C PRO A 26 -6.21 -2.00 -4.03
N LEU A 27 -5.57 -0.93 -4.51
CA LEU A 27 -6.25 0.06 -5.37
C LEU A 27 -6.90 -0.61 -6.60
N GLY A 28 -6.17 -1.48 -7.29
CA GLY A 28 -6.70 -2.24 -8.42
C GLY A 28 -7.88 -3.14 -8.02
N LYS A 29 -7.77 -3.85 -6.89
CA LYS A 29 -8.84 -4.71 -6.36
C LYS A 29 -10.13 -3.92 -6.08
N PHE A 30 -10.03 -2.81 -5.35
CA PHE A 30 -11.20 -2.00 -4.99
C PHE A 30 -11.77 -1.25 -6.20
N ALA A 31 -10.91 -0.70 -7.07
CA ALA A 31 -11.36 -0.06 -8.30
C ALA A 31 -12.12 -1.03 -9.21
N GLY A 32 -11.58 -2.23 -9.44
CA GLY A 32 -12.24 -3.25 -10.27
C GLY A 32 -13.55 -3.75 -9.66
N HIS A 33 -13.57 -4.01 -8.35
CA HIS A 33 -14.80 -4.36 -7.65
C HIS A 33 -15.87 -3.27 -7.79
N ASN A 34 -15.51 -2.00 -7.58
CA ASN A 34 -16.47 -0.91 -7.61
C ASN A 34 -17.00 -0.60 -9.02
N VAL A 35 -16.19 -0.79 -10.07
CA VAL A 35 -16.68 -0.77 -11.46
C VAL A 35 -17.80 -1.80 -11.64
N ALA A 36 -17.57 -3.04 -11.22
CA ALA A 36 -18.57 -4.10 -11.34
C ALA A 36 -19.81 -3.82 -10.47
N ALA A 37 -19.64 -3.32 -9.25
CA ALA A 37 -20.74 -2.93 -8.37
C ALA A 37 -21.61 -1.83 -9.00
N GLY A 38 -20.98 -0.82 -9.61
CA GLY A 38 -21.67 0.24 -10.35
C GLY A 38 -22.49 -0.30 -11.53
N LEU A 39 -21.98 -1.29 -12.26
CA LEU A 39 -22.71 -1.95 -13.35
C LEU A 39 -23.91 -2.78 -12.86
N LEU A 40 -23.80 -3.39 -11.68
CA LEU A 40 -24.84 -4.23 -11.07
C LEU A 40 -25.84 -3.42 -10.22
N GLY A 41 -25.60 -2.13 -10.00
CA GLY A 41 -26.44 -1.28 -9.14
C GLY A 41 -26.38 -1.64 -7.65
N VAL A 42 -25.28 -2.26 -7.21
CA VAL A 42 -25.04 -2.60 -5.79
C VAL A 42 -24.06 -1.62 -5.15
N GLU A 43 -23.98 -1.64 -3.82
CA GLU A 43 -23.13 -0.74 -3.05
C GLU A 43 -21.64 -0.91 -3.37
N GLN A 44 -20.92 0.21 -3.43
CA GLN A 44 -19.47 0.23 -3.64
C GLN A 44 -18.72 0.19 -2.31
N MET A 45 -17.56 -0.46 -2.30
CA MET A 45 -16.72 -0.55 -1.10
C MET A 45 -15.74 0.61 -1.01
N PRO A 46 -15.56 1.24 0.18
CA PRO A 46 -14.50 2.20 0.39
C PRO A 46 -13.13 1.51 0.29
N PHE A 47 -12.12 2.28 -0.15
CA PHE A 47 -10.75 1.79 -0.17
C PHE A 47 -10.26 1.56 1.26
N ALA A 48 -9.67 0.39 1.51
CA ALA A 48 -9.04 0.04 2.78
C ALA A 48 -7.63 -0.50 2.51
N PRO A 49 -6.57 0.32 2.70
CA PRO A 49 -5.20 -0.13 2.53
C PRO A 49 -4.81 -1.12 3.64
N ALA A 50 -3.82 -1.97 3.36
CA ALA A 50 -3.15 -2.76 4.39
C ALA A 50 -2.12 -1.90 5.15
N SER A 51 -1.53 -2.47 6.20
CA SER A 51 -0.44 -1.84 6.95
C SER A 51 0.71 -1.40 6.03
N TYR A 52 1.17 -0.16 6.21
CA TYR A 52 2.27 0.41 5.44
C TYR A 52 3.61 -0.09 5.97
N VAL A 53 4.36 -0.81 5.15
CA VAL A 53 5.71 -1.30 5.47
C VAL A 53 6.67 -1.09 4.31
N THR A 54 7.94 -0.89 4.60
CA THR A 54 9.01 -0.79 3.60
C THR A 54 10.17 -1.64 4.06
N CYS A 55 10.59 -2.60 3.22
CA CYS A 55 11.86 -3.30 3.38
C CYS A 55 12.84 -2.72 2.36
N LEU A 56 13.99 -2.24 2.83
CA LEU A 56 15.06 -1.71 2.00
C LEU A 56 16.28 -2.62 2.14
N ASP A 57 16.61 -3.32 1.05
CA ASP A 57 17.85 -4.10 0.95
C ASP A 57 19.05 -3.15 0.76
N LEU A 58 20.07 -3.30 1.60
CA LEU A 58 21.34 -2.54 1.56
C LEU A 58 22.52 -3.39 1.05
N GLY A 59 22.22 -4.49 0.35
CA GLY A 59 23.20 -5.42 -0.19
C GLY A 59 23.92 -6.20 0.91
N PRO A 60 25.26 -6.34 0.85
CA PRO A 60 26.04 -7.02 1.89
C PRO A 60 25.94 -6.38 3.29
N ALA A 61 25.48 -5.14 3.38
CA ALA A 61 25.30 -4.43 4.66
C ALA A 61 24.02 -4.84 5.42
N GLY A 62 23.21 -5.74 4.88
CA GLY A 62 21.94 -6.17 5.48
C GLY A 62 20.74 -5.47 4.86
N ALA A 63 19.68 -5.26 5.63
CA ALA A 63 18.48 -4.54 5.22
C ALA A 63 17.91 -3.70 6.37
N VAL A 64 16.89 -2.89 6.08
CA VAL A 64 16.10 -2.18 7.08
C VAL A 64 14.62 -2.39 6.78
N LEU A 65 13.88 -2.88 7.77
CA LEU A 65 12.42 -2.94 7.74
C LEU A 65 11.87 -1.77 8.55
N THR A 66 10.97 -1.00 7.95
CA THR A 66 10.23 0.08 8.63
C THR A 66 8.73 -0.12 8.51
N ALA A 67 7.97 0.33 9.51
CA ALA A 67 6.52 0.31 9.51
C ALA A 67 5.92 1.71 9.76
N GLY A 68 4.72 1.93 9.24
CA GLY A 68 3.96 3.16 9.41
C GLY A 68 4.48 4.33 8.58
N TRP A 69 3.73 5.43 8.60
CA TRP A 69 4.05 6.65 7.87
C TRP A 69 5.33 7.33 8.35
N ASP A 70 5.60 7.26 9.65
CA ASP A 70 6.83 7.76 10.28
C ASP A 70 8.05 6.84 10.05
N ARG A 71 7.88 5.72 9.34
CA ARG A 71 8.95 4.77 9.01
C ARG A 71 9.72 4.30 10.25
N VAL A 72 9.00 3.91 11.30
CA VAL A 72 9.62 3.40 12.53
C VAL A 72 10.38 2.12 12.20
N VAL A 73 11.67 2.09 12.49
CA VAL A 73 12.56 0.93 12.28
C VAL A 73 12.07 -0.23 13.14
N GLN A 74 11.75 -1.35 12.47
CA GLN A 74 11.33 -2.58 13.10
C GLN A 74 12.50 -3.57 13.20
N LEU A 75 13.28 -3.72 12.11
CA LEU A 75 14.43 -4.63 12.02
C LEU A 75 15.57 -3.96 11.25
N THR A 76 16.80 -4.36 11.55
CA THR A 76 18.00 -3.93 10.81
C THR A 76 18.99 -5.08 10.64
N GLY A 77 19.97 -4.91 9.74
CA GLY A 77 21.06 -5.86 9.58
C GLY A 77 20.62 -7.13 8.85
N ALA A 78 21.20 -8.27 9.23
CA ALA A 78 20.92 -9.56 8.58
C ALA A 78 19.50 -10.06 8.86
N GLU A 79 18.95 -9.81 10.06
CA GLU A 79 17.59 -10.23 10.43
C GLU A 79 16.52 -9.58 9.54
N ALA A 80 16.76 -8.35 9.06
CA ALA A 80 15.83 -7.67 8.16
C ALA A 80 15.83 -8.24 6.72
N LYS A 81 16.72 -9.20 6.39
CA LYS A 81 16.76 -9.88 5.09
C LYS A 81 15.96 -11.19 5.06
N GLU A 82 15.65 -11.75 6.22
CA GLU A 82 14.87 -12.99 6.38
C GLU A 82 13.37 -12.69 6.39
#